data_AF-A0A7Y6GCD5-F1
#
_entry.id   AF-A0A7Y6GCD5-F1
#
_cell.length_a   1.000
_cell.length_b   1.000
_cell.length_c   1.000
_cell.angle_alpha   90.00
_cell.angle_beta   90.00
_cell.angle_gamma   90.00
#
_symmetry.space_group_name_H-M   'P 1'
#
loop_
_entity.id
_entity.type
_entity.pdbx_description
1 polymer ?
#
loop_
_entity_poly.entity_id
_entity_poly.type
_entity_poly.pdbx_seq_one_letter_code
_entity_poly.pdbx_strand_id
1 'polypeptide(L)'
;MAVRRGTGQATYRAGPAESRGEFLTVTGLTEWAYPLAESLLSDPLPRRWKHSVGVAERARTIAPILGADAELLEAAAVLHDIGYAPDLAKTGFHPLDGARYLRDIAHADERVVNLVAHHSCSWMEADARGLREELEGEFPREHAHLNDALCYCDMNTTPDGVPTNPVDRINEIAGRYGPDSLIGMFIRRAEPEILASTSRVLERVAAGKRQPT
;
A
#
# COMPACT_ATOMS: atom_id res chain seq x y z
N MET A 1 41.14 77.22 22.62
CA MET A 1 40.64 77.43 21.25
C MET A 1 39.41 76.54 21.03
N ALA A 2 38.31 77.16 20.58
CA ALA A 2 37.14 76.67 19.84
C ALA A 2 36.72 75.17 19.88
N VAL A 3 35.62 74.86 20.61
CA VAL A 3 34.24 74.68 20.08
C VAL A 3 34.07 73.96 18.71
N ARG A 4 33.44 72.76 18.65
CA ARG A 4 32.01 72.48 18.24
C ARG A 4 31.75 71.04 17.70
N ARG A 5 30.59 70.50 18.11
CA ARG A 5 29.58 69.66 17.37
C ARG A 5 29.96 68.27 16.82
N GLY A 6 29.35 67.23 17.41
CA GLY A 6 28.05 66.69 16.95
C GLY A 6 28.04 65.47 16.01
N THR A 7 26.94 64.73 16.11
CA THR A 7 26.41 63.65 15.25
C THR A 7 26.89 62.23 15.55
N GLY A 8 25.91 61.33 15.69
CA GLY A 8 26.08 59.98 16.20
C GLY A 8 26.12 58.90 15.13
N GLN A 9 26.23 57.66 15.59
CA GLN A 9 25.99 56.47 14.78
C GLN A 9 25.48 55.35 15.68
N ALA A 10 24.35 54.81 15.26
CA ALA A 10 23.73 53.61 15.80
C ALA A 10 24.65 52.40 15.61
N THR A 11 24.75 51.55 16.62
CA THR A 11 25.25 50.18 16.47
C THR A 11 24.11 49.22 16.80
N TYR A 12 23.69 48.52 15.75
CA TYR A 12 22.67 47.47 15.73
C TYR A 12 23.21 46.26 16.52
N ARG A 13 22.53 45.86 17.60
CA ARG A 13 22.87 44.63 18.33
C ARG A 13 22.28 43.43 17.60
N ALA A 14 23.12 42.42 17.40
CA ALA A 14 22.76 41.10 16.87
C ALA A 14 21.66 40.43 17.71
N GLY A 15 20.69 39.80 17.04
CA GLY A 15 19.58 39.10 17.68
C GLY A 15 19.93 37.68 18.13
N PRO A 16 19.03 37.01 18.88
CA PRO A 16 18.93 35.57 18.85
C PRO A 16 17.82 35.15 17.88
N ALA A 17 18.20 34.36 16.88
CA ALA A 17 17.27 33.52 16.16
C ALA A 17 16.87 32.36 17.08
N GLU A 18 15.75 32.50 17.78
CA GLU A 18 15.04 31.33 18.32
C GLU A 18 14.13 30.79 17.21
N SER A 19 14.72 30.04 16.28
CA SER A 19 13.93 29.13 15.45
C SER A 19 13.52 27.96 16.33
N ARG A 20 12.28 28.05 16.80
CA ARG A 20 11.50 26.92 17.32
C ARG A 20 11.77 25.71 16.44
N GLY A 21 12.26 24.63 17.05
CA GLY A 21 12.22 23.33 16.41
C GLY A 21 10.77 23.00 16.13
N GLU A 22 10.35 23.17 14.87
CA GLU A 22 9.21 22.46 14.33
C GLU A 22 9.54 20.99 14.51
N PHE A 23 8.87 20.36 15.47
CA PHE A 23 8.68 18.92 15.46
C PHE A 23 8.07 18.61 14.09
N LEU A 24 8.87 18.07 13.18
CA LEU A 24 8.37 17.41 11.99
C LEU A 24 7.40 16.36 12.52
N THR A 25 6.11 16.62 12.41
CA THR A 25 5.10 15.60 12.62
C THR A 25 5.43 14.52 11.60
N VAL A 26 5.87 13.35 12.06
CA VAL A 26 5.97 12.17 11.21
C VAL A 26 4.56 11.95 10.69
N THR A 27 4.30 12.39 9.46
CA THR A 27 3.03 12.17 8.77
C THR A 27 2.78 10.66 8.77
N GLY A 28 1.61 10.24 9.26
CA GLY A 28 1.25 8.83 9.35
C GLY A 28 1.31 8.18 7.96
N LEU A 29 1.60 6.88 7.88
CA LEU A 29 1.67 6.18 6.58
C LEU A 29 0.34 6.29 5.82
N THR A 30 -0.77 6.30 6.54
CA THR A 30 -2.11 6.45 5.95
C THR A 30 -2.39 7.89 5.48
N GLU A 31 -1.85 8.90 6.16
CA GLU A 31 -2.09 10.32 5.83
C GLU A 31 -1.57 10.70 4.43
N TRP A 32 -0.50 10.06 3.95
CA TRP A 32 0.01 10.28 2.59
C TRP A 32 -0.48 9.23 1.58
N ALA A 33 -0.70 7.98 2.00
CA ALA A 33 -1.07 6.89 1.10
C ALA A 33 -2.44 7.11 0.45
N TYR A 34 -3.42 7.60 1.21
CA TYR A 34 -4.77 7.86 0.70
C TYR A 34 -4.80 8.95 -0.39
N PRO A 35 -4.26 10.17 -0.16
CA PRO A 35 -4.20 11.19 -1.20
C PRO A 35 -3.42 10.75 -2.45
N LEU A 36 -2.33 9.99 -2.28
CA LEU A 36 -1.58 9.48 -3.43
C LEU A 36 -2.42 8.49 -4.24
N ALA A 37 -3.00 7.48 -3.60
CA ALA A 37 -3.85 6.49 -4.27
C ALA A 37 -5.05 7.15 -4.96
N GLU A 38 -5.71 8.10 -4.29
CA GLU A 38 -6.81 8.87 -4.84
C GLU A 38 -6.38 9.61 -6.11
N SER A 39 -5.27 10.37 -6.05
CA SER A 39 -4.76 11.15 -7.18
C SER A 39 -4.44 10.31 -8.43
N LEU A 40 -4.07 9.04 -8.23
CA LEU A 40 -3.71 8.11 -9.31
C LEU A 40 -4.91 7.30 -9.84
N LEU A 41 -5.96 7.11 -9.04
CA LEU A 41 -7.03 6.15 -9.33
C LEU A 41 -8.41 6.77 -9.46
N SER A 42 -8.76 7.84 -8.74
CA SER A 42 -10.15 8.31 -8.62
C SER A 42 -10.77 8.68 -9.97
N ASP A 43 -10.01 9.40 -10.79
CA ASP A 43 -10.46 9.92 -12.07
C ASP A 43 -10.29 8.90 -13.20
N PRO A 44 -9.09 8.29 -13.42
CA PRO A 44 -8.92 7.35 -14.52
C PRO A 44 -9.55 5.98 -14.26
N LEU A 45 -9.70 5.57 -13.00
CA LEU A 45 -10.09 4.23 -12.59
C LEU A 45 -11.02 4.23 -11.36
N PRO A 46 -12.18 4.92 -11.40
CA PRO A 46 -13.03 5.17 -10.22
C PRO A 46 -13.49 3.90 -9.51
N ARG A 47 -13.71 2.81 -10.26
CA ARG A 47 -14.07 1.51 -9.66
C ARG A 47 -12.90 0.91 -8.88
N ARG A 48 -11.67 1.02 -9.40
CA ARG A 48 -10.47 0.55 -8.71
C ARG A 48 -10.14 1.39 -7.47
N TRP A 49 -10.40 2.70 -7.53
CA TRP A 49 -10.34 3.54 -6.35
C TRP A 49 -11.27 3.03 -5.24
N LYS A 50 -12.55 2.77 -5.55
CA LYS A 50 -13.50 2.18 -4.60
C LYS A 50 -13.03 0.83 -4.04
N HIS A 51 -12.50 -0.03 -4.91
CA HIS A 51 -11.90 -1.29 -4.49
C HIS A 51 -10.79 -1.06 -3.46
N SER A 52 -9.80 -0.23 -3.78
CA SER A 52 -8.64 0.06 -2.93
C SER A 52 -9.05 0.60 -1.55
N VAL A 53 -10.04 1.50 -1.51
CA VAL A 53 -10.63 2.00 -0.24
C VAL A 53 -11.27 0.86 0.56
N GLY A 54 -12.04 -0.03 -0.09
CA GLY A 54 -12.64 -1.20 0.57
C GLY A 54 -11.61 -2.20 1.11
N VAL A 55 -10.48 -2.37 0.42
CA VAL A 55 -9.37 -3.22 0.88
C VAL A 55 -8.72 -2.62 2.13
N ALA A 56 -8.52 -1.30 2.16
CA ALA A 56 -8.01 -0.60 3.34
C ALA A 56 -9.00 -0.60 4.51
N GLU A 57 -10.30 -0.45 4.24
CA GLU A 57 -11.36 -0.67 5.24
C GLU A 57 -11.30 -2.08 5.84
N ARG A 58 -11.08 -3.10 5.01
CA ARG A 58 -10.89 -4.47 5.49
C ARG A 58 -9.64 -4.61 6.35
N ALA A 59 -8.52 -3.97 5.97
CA ALA A 59 -7.29 -3.97 6.76
C ALA A 59 -7.53 -3.41 8.17
N ARG A 60 -8.31 -2.32 8.30
CA ARG A 60 -8.71 -1.78 9.62
C ARG A 60 -9.45 -2.80 10.49
N THR A 61 -10.28 -3.67 9.91
CA THR A 61 -11.02 -4.68 10.70
C THR A 61 -10.13 -5.74 11.34
N ILE A 62 -8.93 -5.96 10.80
CA ILE A 62 -7.95 -6.92 11.32
C ILE A 62 -6.78 -6.26 12.04
N ALA A 63 -6.77 -4.92 12.19
CA ALA A 63 -5.75 -4.17 12.93
C ALA A 63 -5.37 -4.79 14.30
N PRO A 64 -6.30 -5.30 15.14
CA PRO A 64 -5.95 -5.87 16.44
C PRO A 64 -4.98 -7.06 16.38
N ILE A 65 -4.95 -7.83 15.29
CA ILE A 65 -4.02 -8.97 15.15
C ILE A 65 -2.69 -8.59 14.49
N LEU A 66 -2.54 -7.33 14.07
CA LEU A 66 -1.35 -6.78 13.40
C LEU A 66 -0.51 -5.92 14.34
N GLY A 67 -1.09 -5.39 15.42
CA GLY A 67 -0.37 -4.56 16.38
C GLY A 67 0.24 -3.33 15.72
N ALA A 68 1.57 -3.16 15.86
CA ALA A 68 2.29 -2.02 15.31
C ALA A 68 2.29 -1.96 13.76
N ASP A 69 2.05 -3.09 13.08
CA ASP A 69 2.02 -3.14 11.60
C ASP A 69 0.63 -2.81 11.02
N ALA A 70 -0.36 -2.45 11.85
CA ALA A 70 -1.72 -2.16 11.37
C ALA A 70 -1.76 -0.99 10.37
N GLU A 71 -1.06 0.11 10.67
CA GLU A 71 -1.02 1.28 9.80
C GLU A 71 -0.26 1.01 8.50
N LEU A 72 0.83 0.23 8.59
CA LEU A 72 1.60 -0.23 7.44
C LEU A 72 0.72 -1.03 6.46
N LEU A 73 -0.06 -1.99 6.98
CA LEU A 73 -0.94 -2.81 6.15
C LEU A 73 -2.04 -1.97 5.51
N GLU A 74 -2.62 -1.02 6.23
CA GLU A 74 -3.66 -0.13 5.69
C GLU A 74 -3.13 0.75 4.56
N ALA A 75 -1.94 1.32 4.71
CA ALA A 75 -1.27 2.08 3.66
C ALA A 75 -0.98 1.20 2.43
N ALA A 76 -0.44 -0.01 2.61
CA ALA A 76 -0.22 -0.94 1.51
C ALA A 76 -1.54 -1.36 0.84
N ALA A 77 -2.61 -1.54 1.61
CA ALA A 77 -3.92 -1.91 1.12
C ALA A 77 -4.55 -0.86 0.19
N VAL A 78 -4.47 0.43 0.54
CA VAL A 78 -4.99 1.49 -0.34
C VAL A 78 -4.11 1.72 -1.58
N LEU A 79 -2.82 1.35 -1.51
CA LEU A 79 -1.85 1.53 -2.58
C LEU A 79 -1.67 0.33 -3.51
N HIS A 80 -2.13 -0.87 -3.14
CA HIS A 80 -1.74 -2.13 -3.82
C HIS A 80 -2.01 -2.13 -5.33
N ASP A 81 -3.05 -1.42 -5.76
CA ASP A 81 -3.55 -1.45 -7.12
C ASP A 81 -3.18 -0.20 -7.94
N ILE A 82 -2.32 0.70 -7.42
CA ILE A 82 -1.96 1.95 -8.12
C ILE A 82 -1.20 1.71 -9.43
N GLY A 83 -0.52 0.57 -9.56
CA GLY A 83 0.23 0.23 -10.79
C GLY A 83 -0.67 0.03 -12.01
N TYR A 84 -2.00 -0.01 -11.84
CA TYR A 84 -2.94 0.02 -12.94
C TYR A 84 -3.18 1.41 -13.53
N ALA A 85 -2.79 2.48 -12.82
CA ALA A 85 -2.93 3.84 -13.32
C ALA A 85 -2.27 3.96 -14.70
N PRO A 86 -2.93 4.57 -15.71
CA PRO A 86 -2.42 4.58 -17.09
C PRO A 86 -0.98 5.11 -17.22
N ASP A 87 -0.61 6.10 -16.40
CA ASP A 87 0.72 6.71 -16.44
C ASP A 87 1.80 5.82 -15.80
N LEU A 88 1.41 4.87 -14.94
CA LEU A 88 2.30 3.97 -14.21
C LEU A 88 2.48 2.61 -14.91
N ALA A 89 1.47 2.13 -15.65
CA ALA A 89 1.49 0.81 -16.27
C ALA A 89 2.55 0.69 -17.39
N LYS A 90 3.78 0.29 -17.06
CA LYS A 90 4.91 0.12 -17.99
C LYS A 90 5.08 -1.31 -18.46
N THR A 91 4.94 -2.27 -17.56
CA THR A 91 5.09 -3.70 -17.85
C THR A 91 3.74 -4.37 -18.12
N GLY A 92 2.64 -3.73 -17.71
CA GLY A 92 1.32 -4.35 -17.72
C GLY A 92 1.13 -5.38 -16.60
N PHE A 93 2.03 -5.37 -15.61
CA PHE A 93 1.97 -6.12 -14.37
C PHE A 93 1.97 -5.13 -13.20
N HIS A 94 0.76 -4.79 -12.75
CA HIS A 94 0.53 -3.70 -11.80
C HIS A 94 1.26 -3.81 -10.45
N PRO A 95 1.57 -5.00 -9.88
CA PRO A 95 2.31 -5.07 -8.61
C PRO A 95 3.73 -4.53 -8.78
N LEU A 96 4.39 -4.89 -9.89
CA LEU A 96 5.73 -4.43 -10.22
C LEU A 96 5.75 -2.94 -10.59
N ASP A 97 4.81 -2.51 -11.45
CA ASP A 97 4.70 -1.11 -11.88
C ASP A 97 4.40 -0.18 -10.69
N GLY A 98 3.48 -0.58 -9.80
CA GLY A 98 3.14 0.17 -8.59
C GLY A 98 4.30 0.23 -7.59
N ALA A 99 4.97 -0.90 -7.33
CA ALA A 99 6.12 -0.94 -6.43
C ALA A 99 7.29 -0.06 -6.91
N ARG A 100 7.60 -0.09 -8.21
CA ARG A 100 8.61 0.79 -8.80
C ARG A 100 8.25 2.26 -8.67
N TYR A 101 7.00 2.63 -8.94
CA TYR A 101 6.56 4.01 -8.74
C TYR A 101 6.70 4.45 -7.27
N LEU A 102 6.30 3.60 -6.32
CA LEU A 102 6.42 3.90 -4.89
C LEU A 102 7.88 4.08 -4.45
N ARG A 103 8.79 3.24 -4.96
CA ARG A 103 10.24 3.33 -4.67
C ARG A 103 10.86 4.59 -5.32
N ASP A 104 10.66 4.75 -6.61
CA ASP A 104 11.47 5.66 -7.44
C ASP A 104 10.92 7.08 -7.47
N ILE A 105 9.60 7.26 -7.33
CA ILE A 105 8.92 8.56 -7.45
C ILE A 105 8.34 9.02 -6.11
N ALA A 106 7.60 8.15 -5.41
CA ALA A 106 6.98 8.53 -4.14
C ALA A 106 7.94 8.43 -2.94
N HIS A 107 9.07 7.74 -3.11
CA HIS A 107 10.06 7.47 -2.04
C HIS A 107 9.41 6.91 -0.77
N ALA A 108 8.48 5.97 -0.95
CA ALA A 108 7.72 5.35 0.12
C ALA A 108 8.57 4.44 1.01
N ASP A 109 8.06 4.14 2.20
CA ASP A 109 8.61 3.13 3.09
C ASP A 109 8.78 1.78 2.37
N GLU A 110 9.96 1.17 2.48
CA GLU A 110 10.34 -0.04 1.77
C GLU A 110 9.38 -1.22 2.07
N ARG A 111 8.83 -1.30 3.28
CA ARG A 111 7.91 -2.37 3.65
C ARG A 111 6.56 -2.21 2.94
N VAL A 112 6.09 -0.98 2.72
CA VAL A 112 4.91 -0.71 1.89
C VAL A 112 5.18 -1.16 0.46
N VAL A 113 6.33 -0.76 -0.10
CA VAL A 113 6.74 -1.11 -1.46
C VAL A 113 6.76 -2.63 -1.65
N ASN A 114 7.37 -3.36 -0.71
CA ASN A 114 7.47 -4.82 -0.74
C ASN A 114 6.10 -5.51 -0.64
N LEU A 115 5.19 -5.00 0.19
CA LEU A 115 3.81 -5.51 0.25
C LEU A 115 3.07 -5.27 -1.06
N VAL A 116 3.20 -4.09 -1.67
CA VAL A 116 2.60 -3.78 -2.96
C VAL A 116 3.18 -4.64 -4.08
N ALA A 117 4.49 -4.92 -4.08
CA ALA A 117 5.11 -5.79 -5.08
C ALA A 117 4.57 -7.24 -5.03
N HIS A 118 4.26 -7.75 -3.84
CA HIS A 118 3.94 -9.16 -3.61
C HIS A 118 2.48 -9.46 -3.24
N HIS A 119 1.60 -8.46 -3.30
CA HIS A 119 0.21 -8.60 -2.88
C HIS A 119 -0.51 -9.74 -3.64
N SER A 120 -1.48 -10.38 -2.98
CA SER A 120 -2.42 -11.33 -3.60
C SER A 120 -1.79 -12.40 -4.50
N CYS A 121 -0.67 -12.98 -4.07
CA CYS A 121 0.08 -14.00 -4.80
C CYS A 121 0.71 -13.53 -6.13
N SER A 122 1.00 -12.23 -6.25
CA SER A 122 1.62 -11.62 -7.44
C SER A 122 2.89 -12.32 -7.93
N TRP A 123 3.66 -12.95 -7.06
CA TRP A 123 4.81 -13.78 -7.44
C TRP A 123 4.45 -14.96 -8.37
N MET A 124 3.25 -15.54 -8.25
CA MET A 124 2.76 -16.58 -9.16
C MET A 124 2.32 -16.00 -10.51
N GLU A 125 1.76 -14.78 -10.52
CA GLU A 125 1.44 -14.09 -11.77
C GLU A 125 2.71 -13.65 -12.50
N ALA A 126 3.72 -13.16 -11.74
CA ALA A 126 5.03 -12.83 -12.26
C ALA A 126 5.71 -14.05 -12.92
N ASP A 127 5.60 -15.24 -12.31
CA ASP A 127 6.04 -16.51 -12.90
C ASP A 127 5.36 -16.76 -14.25
N ALA A 128 4.03 -16.63 -14.32
CA ALA A 128 3.26 -16.79 -15.56
C ALA A 128 3.61 -15.74 -16.65
N ARG A 129 4.12 -14.57 -16.23
CA ARG A 129 4.55 -13.48 -17.12
C ARG A 129 6.04 -13.54 -17.49
N GLY A 130 6.82 -14.42 -16.88
CA GLY A 130 8.29 -14.43 -17.03
C GLY A 130 9.00 -13.28 -16.32
N LEU A 131 8.35 -12.63 -15.36
CA LEU A 131 8.85 -11.47 -14.59
C LEU A 131 9.25 -11.83 -13.15
N ARG A 132 9.28 -13.12 -12.79
CA ARG A 132 9.51 -13.55 -11.40
C ARG A 132 10.89 -13.14 -10.87
N GLU A 133 11.94 -13.39 -11.65
CA GLU A 133 13.31 -13.05 -11.25
C GLU A 133 13.48 -11.53 -11.08
N GLU A 134 12.85 -10.74 -11.95
CA GLU A 134 12.83 -9.27 -11.88
C GLU A 134 12.09 -8.79 -10.63
N LEU A 135 10.90 -9.33 -10.34
CA LEU A 135 10.12 -9.00 -9.15
C LEU A 135 10.87 -9.35 -7.86
N GLU A 136 11.36 -10.58 -7.73
CA GLU A 136 12.04 -11.06 -6.52
C GLU A 136 13.44 -10.44 -6.35
N GLY A 137 14.09 -10.05 -7.46
CA GLY A 137 15.38 -9.37 -7.45
C GLY A 137 15.29 -7.90 -7.02
N GLU A 138 14.19 -7.22 -7.34
CA GLU A 138 13.98 -5.82 -6.96
C GLU A 138 13.28 -5.62 -5.61
N PHE A 139 12.39 -6.54 -5.23
CA PHE A 139 11.53 -6.38 -4.06
C PHE A 139 11.54 -7.67 -3.24
N PRO A 140 12.18 -7.70 -2.06
CA PRO A 140 12.10 -8.85 -1.17
C PRO A 140 10.68 -9.00 -0.60
N ARG A 141 10.32 -10.23 -0.22
CA ARG A 141 9.02 -10.51 0.41
C ARG A 141 9.03 -10.11 1.88
N GLU A 142 7.98 -9.41 2.30
CA GLU A 142 7.69 -9.17 3.72
C GLU A 142 7.35 -10.46 4.49
N HIS A 143 7.24 -10.33 5.82
CA HIS A 143 6.81 -11.42 6.67
C HIS A 143 5.50 -12.06 6.17
N ALA A 144 5.46 -13.40 6.16
CA ALA A 144 4.34 -14.17 5.61
C ALA A 144 2.98 -13.73 6.17
N HIS A 145 2.93 -13.38 7.46
CA HIS A 145 1.70 -12.98 8.13
C HIS A 145 1.13 -11.62 7.67
N LEU A 146 1.94 -10.74 7.05
CA LEU A 146 1.50 -9.48 6.43
C LEU A 146 1.07 -9.71 4.98
N ASN A 147 1.80 -10.55 4.23
CA ASN A 147 1.39 -10.98 2.90
C ASN A 147 0.02 -11.69 2.93
N ASP A 148 -0.18 -12.59 3.90
CA ASP A 148 -1.47 -13.24 4.16
C ASP A 148 -2.57 -12.21 4.44
N ALA A 149 -2.25 -11.21 5.26
CA ALA A 149 -3.21 -10.17 5.65
C ALA A 149 -3.63 -9.30 4.46
N LEU A 150 -2.68 -8.88 3.62
CA LEU A 150 -2.98 -8.09 2.42
C LEU A 150 -3.75 -8.91 1.39
N CYS A 151 -3.33 -10.17 1.15
CA CYS A 151 -4.05 -11.10 0.29
C CYS A 151 -5.49 -11.35 0.80
N TYR A 152 -5.68 -11.51 2.11
CA TYR A 152 -7.00 -11.63 2.72
C TYR A 152 -7.84 -10.37 2.46
N CYS A 153 -7.27 -9.18 2.67
CA CYS A 153 -8.00 -7.93 2.49
C CYS A 153 -8.49 -7.74 1.05
N ASP A 154 -7.62 -7.96 0.07
CA ASP A 154 -7.96 -7.82 -1.36
C ASP A 154 -8.97 -8.90 -1.78
N MET A 155 -8.64 -10.17 -1.53
CA MET A 155 -9.46 -11.29 -2.00
C MET A 155 -10.81 -11.42 -1.28
N ASN A 156 -11.05 -10.67 -0.20
CA ASN A 156 -12.35 -10.55 0.47
C ASN A 156 -13.08 -9.24 0.17
N THR A 157 -12.65 -8.49 -0.85
CA THR A 157 -13.24 -7.21 -1.25
C THR A 157 -13.61 -7.24 -2.73
N THR A 158 -14.84 -6.84 -3.07
CA THR A 158 -15.31 -6.77 -4.45
C THR A 158 -14.64 -5.61 -5.21
N PRO A 159 -14.75 -5.56 -6.54
CA PRO A 159 -14.30 -4.42 -7.33
C PRO A 159 -14.99 -3.10 -6.96
N ASP A 160 -16.14 -3.15 -6.29
CA ASP A 160 -16.89 -1.97 -5.89
C ASP A 160 -16.60 -1.58 -4.41
N GLY A 161 -15.60 -2.21 -3.79
CA GLY A 161 -15.17 -1.94 -2.41
C GLY A 161 -16.01 -2.63 -1.34
N VAL A 162 -16.92 -3.52 -1.72
CA VAL A 162 -17.88 -4.16 -0.79
C VAL A 162 -17.31 -5.48 -0.25
N PRO A 163 -17.63 -5.89 0.99
CA PRO A 163 -17.28 -7.21 1.48
C PRO A 163 -17.74 -8.37 0.61
N THR A 164 -16.86 -9.34 0.39
CA THR A 164 -17.16 -10.66 -0.21
C THR A 164 -16.33 -11.75 0.49
N ASN A 165 -16.37 -12.97 -0.03
CA ASN A 165 -15.51 -14.10 0.35
C ASN A 165 -14.54 -14.45 -0.80
N PRO A 166 -13.42 -15.13 -0.52
CA PRO A 166 -12.37 -15.38 -1.52
C PRO A 166 -12.83 -16.30 -2.65
N VAL A 167 -13.74 -17.24 -2.40
CA VAL A 167 -14.24 -18.16 -3.44
C VAL A 167 -15.02 -17.38 -4.50
N ASP A 168 -15.94 -16.52 -4.06
CA ASP A 168 -16.71 -15.68 -4.98
C ASP A 168 -15.81 -14.69 -5.72
N ARG A 169 -14.80 -14.12 -5.04
CA ARG A 169 -13.84 -13.21 -5.68
C ARG A 169 -13.00 -13.91 -6.73
N ILE A 170 -12.50 -15.12 -6.46
CA ILE A 170 -11.75 -15.94 -7.43
C ILE A 170 -12.64 -16.27 -8.64
N ASN A 171 -13.88 -16.72 -8.40
CA ASN A 171 -14.81 -17.06 -9.48
C ASN A 171 -15.18 -15.83 -10.33
N GLU A 172 -15.33 -14.67 -9.70
CA GLU A 172 -15.58 -13.40 -10.39
C GLU A 172 -14.39 -13.01 -11.29
N ILE A 173 -13.16 -13.06 -10.76
CA ILE A 173 -11.95 -12.77 -11.55
C ILE A 173 -11.82 -13.75 -12.72
N ALA A 174 -11.95 -15.06 -12.46
CA ALA A 174 -11.88 -16.08 -13.50
C ALA A 174 -12.95 -15.89 -14.59
N GLY A 175 -14.18 -15.54 -14.19
CA GLY A 175 -15.29 -15.27 -15.11
C GLY A 175 -15.07 -14.01 -15.94
N ARG A 176 -14.49 -12.96 -15.36
CA ARG A 176 -14.23 -11.69 -16.05
C ARG A 176 -13.17 -11.80 -17.14
N TYR A 177 -12.08 -12.51 -16.89
CA TYR A 177 -10.96 -12.61 -17.84
C TYR A 177 -11.04 -13.85 -18.74
N GLY A 178 -11.80 -14.87 -18.33
CA GLY A 178 -11.93 -16.14 -19.05
C GLY A 178 -10.78 -17.11 -18.76
N PRO A 179 -11.02 -18.43 -18.87
CA PRO A 179 -10.11 -19.48 -18.40
C PRO A 179 -8.78 -19.56 -19.17
N ASP A 180 -8.77 -19.14 -20.44
CA ASP A 180 -7.58 -19.19 -21.29
C ASP A 180 -6.71 -17.93 -21.21
N SER A 181 -7.18 -16.90 -20.49
CA SER A 181 -6.38 -15.70 -20.25
C SER A 181 -5.29 -15.97 -19.21
N LEU A 182 -4.19 -15.20 -19.27
CA LEU A 182 -3.12 -15.28 -18.28
C LEU A 182 -3.67 -15.11 -16.85
N ILE A 183 -4.57 -14.13 -16.65
CA ILE A 183 -5.18 -13.85 -15.35
C ILE A 183 -6.11 -15.00 -14.91
N GLY A 184 -6.90 -15.57 -15.82
CA GLY A 184 -7.78 -16.70 -15.52
C GLY A 184 -7.02 -17.97 -15.12
N MET A 185 -5.91 -18.27 -15.79
CA MET A 185 -5.03 -19.37 -15.43
C MET A 185 -4.30 -19.11 -14.10
N PHE A 186 -3.76 -17.90 -13.92
CA PHE A 186 -3.09 -17.48 -12.68
C PHE A 186 -4.03 -17.61 -11.47
N ILE A 187 -5.23 -17.04 -11.53
CA ILE A 187 -6.12 -17.00 -10.37
C ILE A 187 -6.55 -18.41 -9.95
N ARG A 188 -6.74 -19.33 -10.91
CA ARG A 188 -7.02 -20.73 -10.63
C ARG A 188 -5.84 -21.48 -10.03
N ARG A 189 -4.62 -21.17 -10.48
CA ARG A 189 -3.39 -21.71 -9.87
C ARG A 189 -3.18 -21.17 -8.44
N ALA A 190 -3.51 -19.90 -8.19
CA ALA A 190 -3.33 -19.23 -6.91
C ALA A 190 -4.44 -19.53 -5.88
N GLU A 191 -5.59 -20.03 -6.33
CA GLU A 191 -6.76 -20.33 -5.48
C GLU A 191 -6.42 -21.08 -4.17
N PRO A 192 -5.65 -22.18 -4.17
CA PRO A 192 -5.29 -22.86 -2.92
C PRO A 192 -4.53 -21.96 -1.92
N GLU A 193 -3.62 -21.12 -2.40
CA GLU A 193 -2.82 -20.22 -1.56
C GLU A 193 -3.64 -19.04 -1.03
N ILE A 194 -4.56 -18.51 -1.86
CA ILE A 194 -5.49 -17.43 -1.47
C ILE A 194 -6.42 -17.91 -0.35
N LEU A 195 -6.97 -19.13 -0.49
CA LEU A 195 -7.84 -19.73 0.53
C LEU A 195 -7.06 -20.07 1.81
N ALA A 196 -5.82 -20.54 1.68
CA ALA A 196 -4.97 -20.80 2.83
C ALA A 196 -4.58 -19.52 3.58
N SER A 197 -4.19 -18.45 2.87
CA SER A 197 -3.95 -17.11 3.43
C SER A 197 -5.16 -16.61 4.21
N THR A 198 -6.35 -16.70 3.61
CA THR A 198 -7.60 -16.31 4.27
C THR A 198 -7.84 -17.12 5.56
N SER A 199 -7.62 -18.43 5.51
CA SER A 199 -7.82 -19.31 6.67
C SER A 199 -6.87 -18.93 7.82
N ARG A 200 -5.58 -18.73 7.54
CA ARG A 200 -4.56 -18.31 8.54
C ARG A 200 -4.91 -16.98 9.20
N VAL A 201 -5.42 -16.00 8.44
CA VAL A 201 -5.86 -14.71 8.99
C VAL A 201 -7.08 -14.89 9.89
N LEU A 202 -8.09 -15.64 9.45
CA LEU A 202 -9.31 -15.89 10.25
C LEU A 202 -9.00 -16.65 11.54
N GLU A 203 -8.08 -17.60 11.52
CA GLU A 203 -7.61 -18.31 12.72
C GLU A 203 -6.97 -17.36 13.73
N ARG A 204 -6.11 -16.43 13.28
CA ARG A 204 -5.50 -15.39 14.12
C ARG A 204 -6.55 -14.44 14.70
N VAL A 205 -7.51 -13.99 13.88
CA VAL A 205 -8.63 -13.16 14.37
C VAL A 205 -9.44 -13.88 15.44
N ALA A 206 -9.75 -15.16 15.22
CA ALA A 206 -10.49 -15.97 16.19
C ALA A 206 -9.68 -16.19 17.48
N ALA A 207 -8.36 -16.37 17.39
CA ALA A 207 -7.48 -16.50 18.54
C ALA A 207 -7.38 -15.20 19.34
N GLY A 208 -7.25 -14.05 18.68
CA GLY A 208 -7.21 -12.73 19.32
C GLY A 208 -8.51 -12.40 20.07
N LYS A 209 -9.67 -12.81 19.54
CA LYS A 209 -10.97 -12.66 20.24
C LYS A 209 -11.10 -13.53 21.50
N ARG A 210 -10.31 -14.60 21.62
CA ARG A 210 -10.35 -15.53 22.77
C ARG A 210 -9.41 -15.14 23.91
N GLN A 211 -8.48 -14.21 23.70
CA GLN A 211 -7.64 -13.69 24.77
C GLN A 211 -8.36 -12.50 25.43
N PRO A 212 -8.68 -12.55 26.73
CA PRO A 212 -9.19 -11.37 27.43
C PRO A 212 -8.09 -10.32 27.50
N THR A 213 -8.43 -9.09 27.12
CA THR A 213 -7.62 -7.87 27.28
C THR A 213 -7.33 -7.57 28.75
#